data_AF-A0A2W6AHI4-F1
#
_entry.id   AF-A0A2W6AHI4-F1
#
_cell.length_a   1.000
_cell.length_b   1.000
_cell.length_c   1.000
_cell.angle_alpha   90.00
_cell.angle_beta   90.00
_cell.angle_gamma   90.00
#
_symmetry.space_group_name_H-M   'P 1'
#
loop_
_entity.id
_entity.type
_entity.pdbx_description
1 polymer ?
#
loop_
_entity_poly.entity_id
_entity_poly.type
_entity_poly.pdbx_seq_one_letter_code
_entity_poly.pdbx_strand_id
1 'polypeptide(L)'
;MKPGIPPFVDPNWTPGDCGCGRHKAGDIGHVQIIAALRTNPVGLRTLLHGLDEAALRRPAPDGGWSIKQLIDHLAACTGTYYQRVRAMVYQEHPPLPRIDRGDEAAAANRDLGEMMQQYASNEARLANLLMNLNDAQWLRTGFITLPDGRTYDVTLDGTMVHAVDHDREHLTEIKRLREAYGPQEQPGGCVCGLHYAGDISHEQMIAELHSHPRELTAMLDGLDGQTLARPAPDGGWSIKQLVGHLRDASTTYLERTILMLNQNHPTMPRMSRDDEANYNNNDLGQMLQDLAASDERFAQLLESLTPQQWQRTGVRKSADGDAELVVDDTAVHAVDHEREHIAEIKKLLNA
;
A
#
# COMPACT_ATOMS: atom_id res chain seq x y z
N MET A 1 1.74 -40.04 9.24
CA MET A 1 0.62 -39.08 9.38
C MET A 1 1.23 -37.74 9.73
N LYS A 2 1.12 -36.74 8.86
CA LYS A 2 1.56 -35.37 9.19
C LYS A 2 0.64 -34.85 10.31
N PRO A 3 1.17 -34.32 11.43
CA PRO A 3 0.32 -33.67 12.42
C PRO A 3 -0.38 -32.49 11.75
N GLY A 4 -1.71 -32.47 11.79
CA GLY A 4 -2.51 -31.39 11.27
C GLY A 4 -2.17 -30.11 12.03
N ILE A 5 -1.80 -29.07 11.29
CA ILE A 5 -1.65 -27.71 11.82
C ILE A 5 -3.06 -27.30 12.28
N PRO A 6 -3.30 -27.04 13.58
CA PRO A 6 -4.60 -26.58 14.04
C PRO A 6 -4.92 -25.24 13.36
N PRO A 7 -6.20 -24.98 13.00
CA PRO A 7 -6.58 -23.72 12.38
C PRO A 7 -6.19 -22.55 13.29
N PHE A 8 -5.57 -21.54 12.69
CA PHE A 8 -5.31 -20.24 13.32
C PHE A 8 -6.66 -19.67 13.79
N VAL A 9 -6.82 -19.57 15.12
CA VAL A 9 -7.89 -18.81 15.77
C VAL A 9 -7.17 -17.65 16.43
N ASP A 10 -7.47 -16.43 16.02
CA ASP A 10 -6.93 -15.22 16.64
C ASP A 10 -7.28 -15.22 18.14
N PRO A 11 -6.29 -15.27 19.05
CA PRO A 11 -6.51 -15.27 20.48
C PRO A 11 -6.90 -13.89 21.06
N ASN A 12 -7.01 -12.85 20.22
CA ASN A 12 -7.64 -11.57 20.56
C ASN A 12 -9.12 -11.48 20.12
N TRP A 13 -9.75 -12.58 19.67
CA TRP A 13 -11.17 -12.54 19.35
C TRP A 13 -12.05 -12.44 20.61
N THR A 14 -12.29 -11.21 21.03
CA THR A 14 -13.45 -10.76 21.81
C THR A 14 -14.36 -9.97 20.88
N PRO A 15 -15.71 -10.11 20.94
CA PRO A 15 -16.60 -9.23 20.18
C PRO A 15 -16.33 -7.77 20.54
N GLY A 16 -15.53 -7.06 19.73
CA GLY A 16 -15.17 -5.65 19.93
C GLY A 16 -13.70 -5.27 19.72
N ASP A 17 -12.75 -6.21 19.64
CA ASP A 17 -11.32 -5.92 19.51
C ASP A 17 -10.81 -6.28 18.12
N CYS A 18 -10.63 -5.28 17.24
CA CYS A 18 -9.99 -5.30 15.91
C CYS A 18 -10.12 -6.62 15.11
N GLY A 19 -11.04 -6.66 14.13
CA GLY A 19 -11.39 -7.84 13.31
C GLY A 19 -10.34 -8.31 12.30
N CYS A 20 -9.06 -8.30 12.65
CA CYS A 20 -7.95 -8.75 11.82
C CYS A 20 -7.79 -10.28 11.79
N GLY A 21 -7.19 -10.82 10.72
CA GLY A 21 -7.00 -12.26 10.51
C GLY A 21 -7.81 -12.84 9.36
N ARG A 22 -7.75 -12.18 8.19
CA ARG A 22 -8.39 -12.65 6.96
C ARG A 22 -7.67 -13.88 6.39
N HIS A 23 -6.37 -13.99 6.66
CA HIS A 23 -5.49 -15.03 6.14
C HIS A 23 -4.90 -15.90 7.27
N LYS A 24 -4.56 -17.15 6.94
CA LYS A 24 -3.90 -18.13 7.81
C LYS A 24 -2.44 -18.33 7.40
N ALA A 25 -1.70 -19.02 8.25
CA ALA A 25 -0.33 -19.48 7.94
C ALA A 25 -0.25 -20.14 6.55
N GLY A 26 0.66 -19.67 5.71
CA GLY A 26 0.84 -20.11 4.32
C GLY A 26 -0.04 -19.43 3.27
N ASP A 27 -1.02 -18.61 3.66
CA ASP A 27 -1.88 -17.90 2.69
C ASP A 27 -1.16 -16.69 2.05
N ILE A 28 -0.17 -16.11 2.75
CA ILE A 28 0.68 -15.03 2.24
C ILE A 28 2.10 -15.57 2.16
N GLY A 29 2.74 -15.48 0.98
CA GLY A 29 4.10 -15.94 0.78
C GLY A 29 5.12 -15.13 1.59
N HIS A 30 6.18 -15.77 2.10
CA HIS A 30 7.20 -15.09 2.91
C HIS A 30 7.81 -13.85 2.22
N VAL A 31 7.97 -13.90 0.89
CA VAL A 31 8.45 -12.76 0.09
C VAL A 31 7.47 -11.58 0.14
N GLN A 32 6.16 -11.86 0.05
CA GLN A 32 5.11 -10.84 0.12
C GLN A 32 5.04 -10.22 1.53
N ILE A 33 5.19 -11.04 2.57
CA ILE A 33 5.30 -10.56 3.96
C ILE A 33 6.47 -9.57 4.08
N ILE A 34 7.66 -9.94 3.62
CA ILE A 34 8.85 -9.09 3.68
C ILE A 34 8.67 -7.81 2.86
N ALA A 35 8.05 -7.91 1.68
CA ALA A 35 7.76 -6.76 0.84
C ALA A 35 6.82 -5.77 1.56
N ALA A 36 5.70 -6.25 2.10
CA ALA A 36 4.74 -5.43 2.83
C ALA A 36 5.40 -4.62 3.96
N LEU A 37 6.22 -5.26 4.80
CA LEU A 37 6.95 -4.57 5.87
C LEU A 37 7.87 -3.45 5.31
N ARG A 38 8.55 -3.69 4.20
CA ARG A 38 9.44 -2.67 3.58
C ARG A 38 8.67 -1.51 2.97
N THR A 39 7.47 -1.76 2.46
CA THR A 39 6.68 -0.77 1.71
C THR A 39 5.71 0.00 2.57
N ASN A 40 5.22 -0.57 3.67
CA ASN A 40 4.24 0.07 4.54
C ASN A 40 4.68 1.47 5.01
N PRO A 41 5.92 1.70 5.48
CA PRO A 41 6.37 3.04 5.87
C PRO A 41 6.34 4.06 4.72
N VAL A 42 6.63 3.62 3.50
CA VAL A 42 6.62 4.46 2.30
C VAL A 42 5.18 4.82 1.93
N GLY A 43 4.29 3.82 1.88
CA GLY A 43 2.86 4.02 1.62
C GLY A 43 2.21 4.92 2.68
N LEU A 44 2.51 4.68 3.96
CA LEU A 44 2.03 5.53 5.05
C LEU A 44 2.51 6.97 4.89
N ARG A 45 3.79 7.20 4.61
CA ARG A 45 4.30 8.56 4.39
C ARG A 45 3.58 9.27 3.25
N THR A 46 3.27 8.55 2.19
CA THR A 46 2.45 9.04 1.07
C THR A 46 1.04 9.40 1.55
N LEU A 47 0.39 8.53 2.35
CA LEU A 47 -0.92 8.79 2.97
C LEU A 47 -0.95 10.03 3.88
N LEU A 48 0.17 10.41 4.47
CA LEU A 48 0.24 11.56 5.38
C LEU A 48 0.57 12.88 4.69
N HIS A 49 0.99 12.84 3.42
CA HIS A 49 1.40 14.04 2.70
C HIS A 49 0.26 15.07 2.62
N GLY A 50 0.55 16.30 3.05
CA GLY A 50 -0.40 17.43 3.00
C GLY A 50 -1.37 17.51 4.18
N LEU A 51 -1.37 16.54 5.09
CA LEU A 51 -2.17 16.62 6.32
C LEU A 51 -1.57 17.64 7.29
N ASP A 52 -2.42 18.48 7.88
CA ASP A 52 -2.02 19.35 8.98
C ASP A 52 -2.12 18.65 10.34
N GLU A 53 -1.54 19.27 11.37
CA GLU A 53 -1.52 18.72 12.73
C GLU A 53 -2.93 18.53 13.33
N ALA A 54 -3.91 19.34 12.90
CA ALA A 54 -5.28 19.21 13.37
C ALA A 54 -5.94 17.96 12.78
N ALA A 55 -5.76 17.68 11.49
CA ALA A 55 -6.24 16.48 10.82
C ALA A 55 -5.59 15.22 11.41
N LEU A 56 -4.29 15.25 11.64
CA LEU A 56 -3.53 14.12 12.21
C LEU A 56 -3.98 13.72 13.63
N ARG A 57 -4.40 14.71 14.44
CA ARG A 57 -4.88 14.51 15.82
C ARG A 57 -6.37 14.22 15.93
N ARG A 58 -7.14 14.49 14.87
CA ARG A 58 -8.59 14.39 14.93
C ARG A 58 -9.01 12.92 15.06
N PRO A 59 -9.75 12.55 16.11
CA PRO A 59 -10.31 11.20 16.24
C PRO A 59 -11.30 10.91 15.11
N ALA A 60 -11.51 9.62 14.80
CA ALA A 60 -12.49 9.17 13.83
C ALA A 60 -13.92 9.63 14.19
N PRO A 61 -14.86 9.77 13.22
CA PRO A 61 -16.18 10.34 13.49
C PRO A 61 -17.03 9.51 14.46
N ASP A 62 -16.77 8.21 14.54
CA ASP A 62 -17.40 7.25 15.44
C ASP A 62 -16.73 7.21 16.83
N GLY A 63 -15.77 8.11 17.09
CA GLY A 63 -15.00 8.13 18.32
C GLY A 63 -13.79 7.19 18.32
N GLY A 64 -13.48 6.56 17.17
CA GLY A 64 -12.27 5.76 16.98
C GLY A 64 -10.98 6.58 16.97
N TRP A 65 -9.85 5.89 16.82
CA TRP A 65 -8.52 6.49 16.89
C TRP A 65 -8.26 7.54 15.81
N SER A 66 -7.43 8.52 16.14
CA SER A 66 -6.84 9.47 15.20
C SER A 66 -5.71 8.81 14.38
N ILE A 67 -5.30 9.48 13.29
CA ILE A 67 -4.16 9.02 12.47
C ILE A 67 -2.90 8.85 13.31
N LYS A 68 -2.59 9.78 14.23
CA LYS A 68 -1.41 9.65 15.10
C LYS A 68 -1.52 8.45 16.03
N GLN A 69 -2.68 8.19 16.61
CA GLN A 69 -2.89 7.01 17.45
C GLN A 69 -2.70 5.71 16.66
N LEU A 70 -3.18 5.66 15.40
CA LEU A 70 -2.99 4.52 14.51
C LEU A 70 -1.50 4.28 14.18
N ILE A 71 -0.74 5.34 13.87
CA ILE A 71 0.70 5.25 13.59
C ILE A 71 1.48 4.77 14.82
N ASP A 72 1.14 5.29 16.00
CA ASP A 72 1.75 4.88 17.27
C ASP A 72 1.53 3.38 17.54
N HIS A 73 0.29 2.94 17.36
CA HIS A 73 -0.12 1.56 17.52
C HIS A 73 0.60 0.64 16.54
N LEU A 74 0.68 1.01 15.25
CA LEU A 74 1.46 0.28 14.25
C LEU A 74 2.93 0.13 14.69
N ALA A 75 3.58 1.22 15.10
CA ALA A 75 4.96 1.20 15.56
C ALA A 75 5.17 0.28 16.78
N ALA A 76 4.24 0.29 17.74
CA ALA A 76 4.27 -0.56 18.92
C ALA A 76 4.06 -2.05 18.58
N CYS A 77 3.13 -2.34 17.66
CA CYS A 77 2.85 -3.68 17.17
C CYS A 77 4.07 -4.27 16.46
N THR A 78 4.65 -3.57 15.48
CA THR A 78 5.84 -4.03 14.76
C THR A 78 7.02 -4.28 15.71
N GLY A 79 7.19 -3.42 16.73
CA GLY A 79 8.19 -3.62 17.78
C GLY A 79 7.98 -4.93 18.56
N THR A 80 6.72 -5.25 18.89
CA THR A 80 6.36 -6.50 19.57
C THR A 80 6.54 -7.71 18.66
N TYR A 81 6.13 -7.64 17.40
CA TYR A 81 6.33 -8.70 16.42
C TYR A 81 7.83 -9.03 16.25
N TYR A 82 8.69 -8.01 16.20
CA TYR A 82 10.14 -8.23 16.19
C TYR A 82 10.64 -9.01 17.40
N GLN A 83 10.15 -8.69 18.61
CA GLN A 83 10.51 -9.44 19.81
C GLN A 83 10.03 -10.89 19.74
N ARG A 84 8.80 -11.12 19.26
CA ARG A 84 8.22 -12.47 19.10
C ARG A 84 9.03 -13.32 18.12
N VAL A 85 9.28 -12.79 16.92
CA VAL A 85 10.05 -13.46 15.87
C VAL A 85 11.45 -13.78 16.38
N ARG A 86 12.13 -12.81 17.00
CA ARG A 86 13.46 -13.04 17.59
C ARG A 86 13.43 -14.12 18.66
N ALA A 87 12.45 -14.12 19.57
CA ALA A 87 12.31 -15.16 20.57
C ALA A 87 12.15 -16.54 19.93
N MET A 88 11.20 -16.69 19.00
CA MET A 88 10.97 -17.95 18.30
C MET A 88 12.19 -18.44 17.54
N VAL A 89 12.99 -17.55 16.93
CA VAL A 89 14.22 -17.92 16.21
C VAL A 89 15.29 -18.48 17.14
N TYR A 90 15.50 -17.89 18.31
CA TYR A 90 16.63 -18.21 19.19
C TYR A 90 16.29 -19.15 20.35
N GLN A 91 15.00 -19.35 20.66
CA GLN A 91 14.55 -20.15 21.80
C GLN A 91 13.58 -21.24 21.34
N GLU A 92 13.61 -22.38 22.01
CA GLU A 92 12.67 -23.46 21.77
C GLU A 92 11.34 -23.14 22.43
N HIS A 93 10.30 -22.94 21.62
CA HIS A 93 8.92 -22.74 22.06
C HIS A 93 8.75 -21.73 23.21
N PRO A 94 9.20 -20.47 23.05
CA PRO A 94 9.25 -19.51 24.16
C PRO A 94 7.87 -18.88 24.46
N PRO A 95 7.68 -18.37 25.69
CA PRO A 95 6.59 -17.44 25.97
C PRO A 95 6.79 -16.15 25.17
N LEU A 96 5.71 -15.65 24.58
CA LEU A 96 5.71 -14.49 23.71
C LEU A 96 5.02 -13.29 24.37
N PRO A 97 5.57 -12.07 24.24
CA PRO A 97 4.95 -10.88 24.79
C PRO A 97 3.58 -10.63 24.14
N ARG A 98 2.60 -10.20 24.93
CA ARG A 98 1.34 -9.65 24.41
C ARG A 98 1.61 -8.27 23.80
N ILE A 99 0.84 -7.92 22.77
CA ILE A 99 0.82 -6.55 22.26
C ILE A 99 0.08 -5.73 23.30
N ASP A 100 0.77 -4.75 23.87
CA ASP A 100 0.19 -3.79 24.79
C ASP A 100 -0.32 -2.60 24.00
N ARG A 101 -1.58 -2.23 24.17
CA ARG A 101 -2.08 -0.95 23.66
C ARG A 101 -1.49 0.10 24.59
N GLY A 102 -0.49 0.83 24.10
CA GLY A 102 0.20 1.86 24.88
C GLY A 102 -0.74 2.96 25.39
N ASP A 103 -0.16 4.03 25.93
CA ASP A 103 -0.96 5.19 26.35
C ASP A 103 -1.54 5.94 25.14
N GLU A 104 -2.76 5.53 24.76
CA GLU A 104 -3.50 6.05 23.61
C GLU A 104 -3.70 7.57 23.66
N ALA A 105 -3.82 8.16 24.87
CA ALA A 105 -4.02 9.58 25.04
C ALA A 105 -2.73 10.38 24.80
N ALA A 106 -1.57 9.81 25.14
CA ALA A 106 -0.27 10.44 24.90
C ALA A 106 0.12 10.43 23.41
N ALA A 107 -0.26 9.37 22.67
CA ALA A 107 0.09 9.17 21.26
C ALA A 107 -0.30 10.35 20.35
N ALA A 108 -1.48 10.95 20.57
CA ALA A 108 -1.96 12.09 19.77
C ALA A 108 -1.03 13.32 19.85
N ASN A 109 -0.22 13.45 20.90
CA ASN A 109 0.66 14.60 21.13
C ASN A 109 2.12 14.38 20.72
N ARG A 110 2.51 13.16 20.32
CA ARG A 110 3.88 12.83 19.91
C ARG A 110 4.30 13.54 18.62
N ASP A 111 5.60 13.74 18.39
CA ASP A 111 6.08 14.29 17.12
C ASP A 111 5.89 13.29 15.96
N LEU A 112 5.32 13.73 14.84
CA LEU A 112 5.04 12.84 13.71
C LEU A 112 6.33 12.29 13.08
N GLY A 113 7.38 13.10 12.99
CA GLY A 113 8.66 12.69 12.41
C GLY A 113 9.30 11.55 13.22
N GLU A 114 9.30 11.68 14.55
CA GLU A 114 9.77 10.64 15.46
C GLU A 114 8.96 9.34 15.34
N MET A 115 7.62 9.46 15.25
CA MET A 115 6.73 8.31 15.09
C MET A 115 6.99 7.56 13.79
N MET A 116 7.10 8.29 12.67
CA MET A 116 7.40 7.72 11.36
C MET A 116 8.79 7.09 11.31
N GLN A 117 9.78 7.73 11.93
CA GLN A 117 11.12 7.17 12.02
C GLN A 117 11.13 5.87 12.84
N GLN A 118 10.40 5.83 13.96
CA GLN A 118 10.27 4.65 14.79
C GLN A 118 9.59 3.51 14.03
N TYR A 119 8.46 3.78 13.39
CA TYR A 119 7.73 2.79 12.61
C TYR A 119 8.61 2.22 11.48
N ALA A 120 9.19 3.09 10.64
CA ALA A 120 10.06 2.68 9.55
C ALA A 120 11.28 1.86 10.03
N SER A 121 11.87 2.23 11.18
CA SER A 121 12.99 1.50 11.76
C SER A 121 12.59 0.12 12.27
N ASN A 122 11.40 0.00 12.86
CA ASN A 122 10.89 -1.28 13.34
C ASN A 122 10.59 -2.22 12.18
N GLU A 123 9.93 -1.70 11.14
CA GLU A 123 9.62 -2.43 9.92
C GLU A 123 10.87 -2.94 9.22
N ALA A 124 11.86 -2.07 9.00
CA ALA A 124 13.13 -2.45 8.39
C ALA A 124 13.88 -3.51 9.21
N ARG A 125 13.88 -3.40 10.55
CA ARG A 125 14.52 -4.40 11.42
C ARG A 125 13.84 -5.76 11.33
N LEU A 126 12.50 -5.77 11.30
CA LEU A 126 11.73 -7.00 11.17
C LEU A 126 11.93 -7.64 9.80
N ALA A 127 11.80 -6.88 8.72
CA ALA A 127 12.04 -7.35 7.35
C ALA A 127 13.45 -7.94 7.19
N ASN A 128 14.48 -7.26 7.71
CA ASN A 128 15.87 -7.75 7.65
C ASN A 128 16.07 -9.05 8.44
N LEU A 129 15.40 -9.22 9.58
CA LEU A 129 15.45 -10.49 10.31
C LEU A 129 14.82 -11.62 9.48
N LEU A 130 13.64 -11.37 8.91
CA LEU A 130 12.88 -12.36 8.14
C LEU A 130 13.58 -12.78 6.84
N MET A 131 14.27 -11.85 6.15
CA MET A 131 15.05 -12.14 4.93
C MET A 131 16.16 -13.17 5.15
N ASN A 132 16.62 -13.36 6.38
CA ASN A 132 17.71 -14.28 6.72
C ASN A 132 17.22 -15.63 7.28
N LEU A 133 15.90 -15.87 7.30
CA LEU A 133 15.33 -17.11 7.82
C LEU A 133 15.25 -18.20 6.73
N ASN A 134 15.50 -19.44 7.12
CA ASN A 134 15.20 -20.61 6.31
C ASN A 134 13.79 -21.16 6.61
N ASP A 135 13.30 -22.08 5.76
CA ASP A 135 11.95 -22.65 5.87
C ASP A 135 11.65 -23.29 7.23
N ALA A 136 12.63 -23.96 7.84
CA ALA A 136 12.45 -24.57 9.16
C ALA A 136 12.28 -23.52 10.26
N GLN A 137 12.93 -22.34 10.12
CA GLN A 137 12.76 -21.23 11.05
C GLN A 137 11.37 -20.60 10.97
N TRP A 138 10.78 -20.51 9.77
CA TRP A 138 9.41 -20.03 9.58
C TRP A 138 8.34 -20.90 10.27
N LEU A 139 8.63 -22.19 10.46
CA LEU A 139 7.77 -23.13 11.16
C LEU A 139 7.99 -23.16 12.69
N ARG A 140 8.93 -22.37 13.23
CA ARG A 140 9.15 -22.32 14.68
C ARG A 140 7.95 -21.75 15.40
N THR A 141 7.79 -22.20 16.63
CA THR A 141 6.62 -21.92 17.47
C THR A 141 7.00 -21.13 18.72
N GLY A 142 6.03 -20.47 19.32
CA GLY A 142 6.02 -20.00 20.70
C GLY A 142 4.59 -19.96 21.22
N PHE A 143 4.38 -19.50 22.45
CA PHE A 143 3.05 -19.44 23.04
C PHE A 143 2.75 -18.08 23.68
N ILE A 144 1.49 -17.66 23.63
CA ILE A 144 1.00 -16.45 24.28
C ILE A 144 0.12 -16.86 25.47
N THR A 145 0.37 -16.27 26.64
CA THR A 145 -0.45 -16.46 27.84
C THR A 145 -1.43 -15.31 28.01
N LEU A 146 -2.72 -15.61 28.12
CA LEU A 146 -3.78 -14.64 28.37
C LEU A 146 -3.90 -14.27 29.86
N PRO A 147 -4.55 -13.14 30.20
CA PRO A 147 -4.76 -12.74 31.59
C PRO A 147 -5.50 -13.77 32.46
N ASP A 148 -6.33 -14.62 31.84
CA ASP A 148 -7.05 -15.71 32.50
C ASP A 148 -6.22 -17.00 32.66
N GLY A 149 -4.95 -16.98 32.24
CA GLY A 149 -4.01 -18.09 32.36
C GLY A 149 -4.04 -19.08 31.19
N ARG A 150 -4.93 -18.95 30.22
CA ARG A 150 -4.92 -19.80 29.02
C ARG A 150 -3.71 -19.51 28.14
N THR A 151 -3.13 -20.56 27.55
CA THR A 151 -1.99 -20.47 26.63
C THR A 151 -2.37 -20.91 25.23
N TYR A 152 -1.83 -20.21 24.22
CA TYR A 152 -2.07 -20.49 22.80
C TYR A 152 -0.77 -20.55 22.03
N ASP A 153 -0.58 -21.64 21.29
CA ASP A 153 0.57 -21.82 20.42
C ASP A 153 0.38 -21.05 19.11
N VAL A 154 1.45 -20.39 18.67
CA VAL A 154 1.53 -19.70 17.39
C VAL A 154 2.79 -20.12 16.66
N THR A 155 2.75 -20.09 15.33
CA THR A 155 3.94 -20.21 14.49
C THR A 155 4.48 -18.84 14.13
N LEU A 156 5.76 -18.77 13.75
CA LEU A 156 6.37 -17.55 13.22
C LEU A 156 5.64 -17.10 11.95
N ASP A 157 5.40 -18.02 11.01
CA ASP A 157 4.62 -17.74 9.80
C ASP A 157 3.22 -17.19 10.10
N GLY A 158 2.44 -17.85 10.95
CA GLY A 158 1.10 -17.37 11.31
C GLY A 158 1.12 -16.03 12.03
N THR A 159 2.15 -15.78 12.85
CA THR A 159 2.36 -14.46 13.49
C THR A 159 2.58 -13.37 12.45
N MET A 160 3.32 -13.66 11.38
CA MET A 160 3.63 -12.67 10.34
C MET A 160 2.48 -12.45 9.36
N VAL A 161 1.71 -13.48 9.01
CA VAL A 161 0.48 -13.32 8.23
C VAL A 161 -0.48 -12.38 8.97
N HIS A 162 -0.68 -12.61 10.26
CA HIS A 162 -1.53 -11.76 11.09
C HIS A 162 -0.98 -10.32 11.19
N ALA A 163 0.34 -10.15 11.36
CA ALA A 163 0.96 -8.82 11.39
C ALA A 163 0.67 -8.02 10.10
N VAL A 164 0.79 -8.64 8.93
CA VAL A 164 0.54 -7.97 7.65
C VAL A 164 -0.95 -7.63 7.48
N ASP A 165 -1.86 -8.54 7.83
CA ASP A 165 -3.31 -8.27 7.78
C ASP A 165 -3.71 -7.14 8.72
N HIS A 166 -3.16 -7.15 9.94
CA HIS A 166 -3.34 -6.10 10.93
C HIS A 166 -2.88 -4.73 10.41
N ASP A 167 -1.68 -4.67 9.83
CA ASP A 167 -1.14 -3.42 9.30
C ASP A 167 -1.99 -2.90 8.13
N ARG A 168 -2.43 -3.77 7.22
CA ARG A 168 -3.34 -3.41 6.12
C ARG A 168 -4.64 -2.78 6.63
N GLU A 169 -5.22 -3.30 7.70
CA GLU A 169 -6.46 -2.77 8.27
C GLU A 169 -6.27 -1.36 8.82
N HIS A 170 -5.23 -1.13 9.61
CA HIS A 170 -4.96 0.21 10.14
C HIS A 170 -4.50 1.19 9.06
N LEU A 171 -3.78 0.75 8.04
CA LEU A 171 -3.47 1.60 6.87
C LEU A 171 -4.74 1.99 6.11
N THR A 172 -5.71 1.07 6.00
CA THR A 172 -7.04 1.36 5.42
C THR A 172 -7.80 2.38 6.28
N GLU A 173 -7.75 2.27 7.60
CA GLU A 173 -8.34 3.26 8.52
C GLU A 173 -7.68 4.63 8.36
N ILE A 174 -6.35 4.70 8.33
CA ILE A 174 -5.60 5.94 8.09
C ILE A 174 -6.01 6.57 6.75
N LYS A 175 -6.17 5.77 5.70
CA LYS A 175 -6.64 6.26 4.40
C LYS A 175 -8.04 6.89 4.50
N ARG A 176 -9.00 6.24 5.18
CA ARG A 176 -10.34 6.81 5.40
C ARG A 176 -10.30 8.12 6.17
N LEU A 177 -9.45 8.22 7.19
CA LEU A 177 -9.31 9.46 7.96
C LEU A 177 -8.63 10.57 7.16
N ARG A 178 -7.66 10.22 6.31
CA ARG A 178 -7.07 11.16 5.35
C ARG A 178 -8.14 11.71 4.40
N GLU A 179 -8.98 10.85 3.83
CA GLU A 179 -10.08 11.29 2.95
C GLU A 179 -11.08 12.20 3.68
N ALA A 180 -11.35 11.92 4.96
CA ALA A 180 -12.29 12.70 5.76
C ALA A 180 -11.73 14.05 6.25
N TYR A 181 -10.43 14.11 6.58
CA TYR A 181 -9.83 15.24 7.31
C TYR A 181 -8.70 15.96 6.59
N GLY A 182 -8.14 15.34 5.55
CA GLY A 182 -7.09 15.94 4.77
C GLY A 182 -7.57 17.14 3.96
N PRO A 183 -6.62 17.92 3.41
CA PRO A 183 -6.99 18.93 2.44
C PRO A 183 -7.78 18.23 1.34
N GLN A 184 -9.00 18.71 1.13
CA GLN A 184 -9.72 18.45 -0.11
C GLN A 184 -8.77 18.86 -1.23
N GLU A 185 -8.60 17.97 -2.21
CA GLU A 185 -7.56 18.05 -3.22
C GLU A 185 -7.33 19.48 -3.69
N GLN A 186 -6.07 19.93 -3.70
CA GLN A 186 -5.75 20.99 -4.64
C GLN A 186 -5.93 20.39 -6.05
N PRO A 187 -6.58 21.10 -6.98
CA PRO A 187 -6.77 20.61 -8.33
C PRO A 187 -5.42 20.15 -8.92
N GLY A 188 -5.25 18.84 -9.08
CA GLY A 188 -4.07 18.21 -9.67
C GLY A 188 -3.00 17.61 -8.76
N GLY A 189 -3.26 17.39 -7.47
CA GLY A 189 -2.32 16.70 -6.57
C GLY A 189 -2.56 15.19 -6.45
N CYS A 190 -1.97 14.36 -7.33
CA CYS A 190 -2.07 12.91 -7.23
C CYS A 190 -1.31 12.30 -6.03
N VAL A 191 -1.99 11.46 -5.23
CA VAL A 191 -1.40 10.59 -4.20
C VAL A 191 -2.04 9.19 -4.27
N CYS A 192 -1.39 8.28 -4.99
CA CYS A 192 -1.85 6.91 -5.24
C CYS A 192 -1.17 5.89 -4.28
N GLY A 193 -1.82 4.73 -4.06
CA GLY A 193 -1.30 3.61 -3.24
C GLY A 193 -2.38 2.84 -2.47
N LEU A 194 -3.29 2.14 -3.17
CA LEU A 194 -4.40 1.38 -2.57
C LEU A 194 -4.01 -0.04 -2.13
N HIS A 195 -2.98 -0.61 -2.74
CA HIS A 195 -2.50 -1.97 -2.53
C HIS A 195 -0.97 -2.04 -2.58
N TYR A 196 -0.41 -3.09 -1.98
CA TYR A 196 1.02 -3.42 -1.95
C TYR A 196 1.35 -4.66 -2.81
N ALA A 197 2.63 -4.90 -3.13
CA ALA A 197 3.07 -6.12 -3.80
C ALA A 197 2.53 -7.38 -3.09
N GLY A 198 1.74 -8.18 -3.82
CA GLY A 198 1.09 -9.39 -3.31
C GLY A 198 -0.37 -9.26 -2.89
N ASP A 199 -0.94 -8.05 -2.86
CA ASP A 199 -2.39 -7.83 -2.68
C ASP A 199 -3.18 -8.15 -3.97
N ILE A 200 -2.50 -8.05 -5.11
CA ILE A 200 -3.00 -8.33 -6.45
C ILE A 200 -2.00 -9.30 -7.09
N SER A 201 -2.47 -10.37 -7.75
CA SER A 201 -1.56 -11.27 -8.45
C SER A 201 -0.97 -10.59 -9.69
N HIS A 202 0.22 -11.04 -10.16
CA HIS A 202 0.80 -10.50 -11.40
C HIS A 202 -0.16 -10.65 -12.57
N GLU A 203 -0.87 -11.78 -12.67
CA GLU A 203 -1.88 -12.03 -13.71
C GLU A 203 -3.07 -11.06 -13.61
N GLN A 204 -3.50 -10.72 -12.39
CA GLN A 204 -4.56 -9.73 -12.19
C GLN A 204 -4.11 -8.32 -12.60
N MET A 205 -2.89 -7.91 -12.25
CA MET A 205 -2.34 -6.61 -12.67
C MET A 205 -2.29 -6.50 -14.21
N ILE A 206 -1.77 -7.53 -14.86
CA ILE A 206 -1.67 -7.63 -16.33
C ILE A 206 -3.06 -7.57 -16.97
N ALA A 207 -4.01 -8.35 -16.46
CA ALA A 207 -5.38 -8.36 -16.96
C ALA A 207 -6.05 -6.97 -16.86
N GLU A 208 -5.77 -6.25 -15.77
CA GLU A 208 -6.35 -4.93 -15.53
C GLU A 208 -5.77 -3.86 -16.44
N LEU A 209 -4.45 -3.82 -16.64
CA LEU A 209 -3.79 -2.96 -17.63
C LEU A 209 -4.39 -3.13 -19.03
N HIS A 210 -4.73 -4.37 -19.44
CA HIS A 210 -5.43 -4.58 -20.71
C HIS A 210 -6.90 -4.13 -20.69
N SER A 211 -7.55 -4.09 -19.53
CA SER A 211 -8.99 -3.84 -19.40
C SER A 211 -9.34 -2.36 -19.26
N HIS A 212 -8.56 -1.61 -18.50
CA HIS A 212 -8.86 -0.23 -18.11
C HIS A 212 -9.01 0.72 -19.31
N PRO A 213 -8.13 0.73 -20.33
CA PRO A 213 -8.29 1.60 -21.48
C PRO A 213 -9.56 1.29 -22.29
N ARG A 214 -9.96 0.01 -22.35
CA ARG A 214 -11.19 -0.41 -23.03
C ARG A 214 -12.43 0.04 -22.25
N GLU A 215 -12.40 -0.09 -20.93
CA GLU A 215 -13.46 0.41 -20.06
C GLU A 215 -13.63 1.92 -20.20
N LEU A 216 -12.53 2.69 -20.12
CA LEU A 216 -12.53 4.13 -20.32
C LEU A 216 -13.08 4.52 -21.70
N THR A 217 -12.63 3.84 -22.75
CA THR A 217 -13.10 4.11 -24.11
C THR A 217 -14.60 3.89 -24.25
N ALA A 218 -15.13 2.78 -23.72
CA ALA A 218 -16.56 2.51 -23.75
C ALA A 218 -17.37 3.49 -22.91
N MET A 219 -16.84 3.91 -21.75
CA MET A 219 -17.50 4.81 -20.81
C MET A 219 -17.61 6.24 -21.34
N LEU A 220 -16.62 6.68 -22.12
CA LEU A 220 -16.52 8.05 -22.62
C LEU A 220 -17.04 8.22 -24.05
N ASP A 221 -17.47 7.12 -24.68
CA ASP A 221 -18.00 7.14 -26.05
C ASP A 221 -19.26 8.02 -26.16
N GLY A 222 -19.31 8.82 -27.23
CA GLY A 222 -20.45 9.70 -27.53
C GLY A 222 -20.63 10.91 -26.60
N LEU A 223 -19.78 11.12 -25.59
CA LEU A 223 -19.84 12.31 -24.75
C LEU A 223 -19.40 13.57 -25.51
N ASP A 224 -20.09 14.68 -25.30
CA ASP A 224 -19.75 15.95 -25.93
C ASP A 224 -18.52 16.60 -25.28
N GLY A 225 -17.83 17.45 -26.05
CA GLY A 225 -16.61 18.13 -25.60
C GLY A 225 -16.80 19.04 -24.38
N GLN A 226 -18.01 19.59 -24.17
CA GLN A 226 -18.28 20.45 -23.02
C GLN A 226 -18.37 19.61 -21.74
N THR A 227 -19.05 18.47 -21.79
CA THR A 227 -19.11 17.50 -20.68
C THR A 227 -17.71 16.98 -20.33
N LEU A 228 -16.94 16.59 -21.34
CA LEU A 228 -15.59 16.04 -21.18
C LEU A 228 -14.58 17.05 -20.61
N ALA A 229 -14.73 18.34 -20.94
CA ALA A 229 -13.84 19.41 -20.47
C ALA A 229 -14.35 20.14 -19.23
N ARG A 230 -15.54 19.80 -18.71
CA ARG A 230 -16.13 20.42 -17.52
C ARG A 230 -15.28 20.07 -16.28
N PRO A 231 -14.73 21.06 -15.56
CA PRO A 231 -14.05 20.81 -14.29
C PRO A 231 -14.99 20.18 -13.26
N ALA A 232 -14.43 19.45 -12.30
CA ALA A 232 -15.20 18.92 -11.20
C ALA A 232 -15.85 20.06 -10.38
N PRO A 233 -17.01 19.84 -9.71
CA PRO A 233 -17.73 20.89 -8.99
C PRO A 233 -16.93 21.58 -7.87
N ASP A 234 -15.96 20.89 -7.29
CA ASP A 234 -15.02 21.37 -6.28
C ASP A 234 -13.81 22.11 -6.87
N GLY A 235 -13.77 22.28 -8.20
CA GLY A 235 -12.64 22.87 -8.92
C GLY A 235 -11.56 21.86 -9.32
N GLY A 236 -11.77 20.57 -9.06
CA GLY A 236 -10.89 19.48 -9.49
C GLY A 236 -10.85 19.27 -11.01
N TRP A 237 -10.13 18.23 -11.43
CA TRP A 237 -9.87 17.95 -12.84
C TRP A 237 -11.14 17.59 -13.62
N SER A 238 -11.15 17.97 -14.90
CA SER A 238 -12.13 17.46 -15.86
C SER A 238 -11.84 16.01 -16.23
N ILE A 239 -12.80 15.35 -16.87
CA ILE A 239 -12.60 14.00 -17.42
C ILE A 239 -11.41 13.97 -18.40
N LYS A 240 -11.28 14.97 -19.29
CA LYS A 240 -10.12 15.04 -20.21
C LYS A 240 -8.79 15.22 -19.47
N GLN A 241 -8.78 15.97 -18.38
CA GLN A 241 -7.57 16.12 -17.58
C GLN A 241 -7.18 14.81 -16.90
N LEU A 242 -8.16 14.08 -16.37
CA LEU A 242 -7.95 12.75 -15.79
C LEU A 242 -7.41 11.75 -16.84
N VAL A 243 -8.00 11.70 -18.03
CA VAL A 243 -7.52 10.81 -19.10
C VAL A 243 -6.11 11.19 -19.59
N GLY A 244 -5.84 12.49 -19.75
CA GLY A 244 -4.50 12.97 -20.12
C GLY A 244 -3.44 12.61 -19.07
N HIS A 245 -3.79 12.74 -17.79
CA HIS A 245 -2.94 12.33 -16.68
C HIS A 245 -2.68 10.81 -16.66
N LEU A 246 -3.72 9.99 -16.86
CA LEU A 246 -3.54 8.53 -16.91
C LEU A 246 -2.59 8.12 -18.04
N ARG A 247 -2.74 8.70 -19.24
CA ARG A 247 -1.84 8.48 -20.38
C ARG A 247 -0.37 8.75 -20.01
N ASP A 248 -0.10 9.90 -19.39
CA ASP A 248 1.27 10.31 -19.05
C ASP A 248 1.83 9.53 -17.86
N ALA A 249 0.96 9.17 -16.91
CA ALA A 249 1.31 8.33 -15.78
C ALA A 249 1.71 6.92 -16.22
N SER A 250 0.91 6.27 -17.07
CA SER A 250 1.22 4.95 -17.63
C SER A 250 2.58 4.93 -18.33
N THR A 251 2.85 5.94 -19.17
CA THR A 251 4.14 6.08 -19.86
C THR A 251 5.29 6.15 -18.85
N THR A 252 5.13 6.92 -17.78
CA THR A 252 6.13 7.04 -16.71
C THR A 252 6.36 5.72 -15.97
N TYR A 253 5.31 4.95 -15.68
CA TYR A 253 5.45 3.65 -15.01
C TYR A 253 6.19 2.63 -15.87
N LEU A 254 5.88 2.58 -17.16
CA LEU A 254 6.60 1.77 -18.14
C LEU A 254 8.09 2.14 -18.19
N GLU A 255 8.41 3.43 -18.34
CA GLU A 255 9.80 3.91 -18.39
C GLU A 255 10.59 3.56 -17.12
N ARG A 256 10.02 3.79 -15.94
CA ARG A 256 10.66 3.46 -14.66
C ARG A 256 10.95 1.97 -14.55
N THR A 257 10.02 1.13 -14.99
CA THR A 257 10.20 -0.32 -14.98
C THR A 257 11.33 -0.73 -15.92
N ILE A 258 11.35 -0.21 -17.14
CA ILE A 258 12.46 -0.43 -18.09
C ILE A 258 13.80 0.00 -17.50
N LEU A 259 13.87 1.14 -16.80
CA LEU A 259 15.09 1.59 -16.13
C LEU A 259 15.54 0.61 -15.04
N MET A 260 14.65 0.20 -14.14
CA MET A 260 14.98 -0.78 -13.07
C MET A 260 15.48 -2.10 -13.65
N LEU A 261 14.95 -2.53 -14.79
CA LEU A 261 15.36 -3.77 -15.45
C LEU A 261 16.73 -3.67 -16.12
N ASN A 262 17.07 -2.52 -16.71
CA ASN A 262 18.30 -2.34 -17.49
C ASN A 262 19.47 -1.76 -16.70
N GLN A 263 19.22 -1.17 -15.54
CA GLN A 263 20.24 -0.50 -14.74
C GLN A 263 20.26 -1.04 -13.31
N ASN A 264 21.43 -0.96 -12.67
CA ASN A 264 21.55 -1.30 -11.25
C ASN A 264 21.16 -0.09 -10.41
N HIS A 265 20.02 -0.18 -9.73
CA HIS A 265 19.53 0.82 -8.77
C HIS A 265 19.52 2.27 -9.33
N PRO A 266 18.85 2.52 -10.48
CA PRO A 266 18.88 3.83 -11.13
C PRO A 266 18.06 4.87 -10.37
N THR A 267 18.35 6.15 -10.63
CA THR A 267 17.51 7.25 -10.14
C THR A 267 16.31 7.43 -11.08
N MET A 268 15.10 7.41 -10.51
CA MET A 268 13.86 7.47 -11.27
C MET A 268 13.52 8.87 -11.75
N PRO A 269 13.04 9.00 -13.01
CA PRO A 269 12.47 10.26 -13.48
C PRO A 269 11.23 10.62 -12.66
N ARG A 270 11.03 11.92 -12.44
CA ARG A 270 9.75 12.45 -11.97
C ARG A 270 8.74 12.40 -13.11
N MET A 271 7.49 12.18 -12.78
CA MET A 271 6.40 12.35 -13.74
C MET A 271 6.37 13.82 -14.14
N SER A 272 6.47 14.12 -15.43
CA SER A 272 6.31 15.50 -15.91
C SER A 272 4.87 15.93 -15.67
N ARG A 273 4.70 17.19 -15.28
CA ARG A 273 3.41 17.85 -15.09
C ARG A 273 3.23 19.03 -16.02
N ASP A 274 4.14 19.20 -16.97
CA ASP A 274 4.32 20.45 -17.71
C ASP A 274 3.13 20.74 -18.64
N ASP A 275 2.39 19.69 -19.04
CA ASP A 275 1.24 19.79 -19.95
C ASP A 275 -0.12 19.59 -19.26
N GLU A 276 -0.18 19.44 -17.93
CA GLU A 276 -1.45 19.18 -17.20
C GLU A 276 -2.51 20.26 -17.43
N ALA A 277 -2.07 21.51 -17.61
CA ALA A 277 -2.95 22.64 -17.91
C ALA A 277 -3.59 22.58 -19.31
N ASN A 278 -3.02 21.79 -20.23
CA ASN A 278 -3.41 21.74 -21.64
C ASN A 278 -4.24 20.51 -22.04
N TYR A 279 -4.44 19.53 -21.16
CA TYR A 279 -5.15 18.28 -21.52
C TYR A 279 -6.57 18.50 -22.07
N ASN A 280 -7.26 19.56 -21.65
CA ASN A 280 -8.57 19.92 -22.19
C ASN A 280 -8.55 20.27 -23.69
N ASN A 281 -7.40 20.59 -24.27
CA ASN A 281 -7.23 20.87 -25.69
C ASN A 281 -6.82 19.65 -26.52
N ASN A 282 -6.42 18.55 -25.87
CA ASN A 282 -5.97 17.34 -26.55
C ASN A 282 -7.15 16.54 -27.14
N ASP A 283 -6.92 15.80 -28.22
CA ASP A 283 -7.94 14.89 -28.75
C ASP A 283 -8.17 13.70 -27.80
N LEU A 284 -9.41 13.46 -27.39
CA LEU A 284 -9.73 12.38 -26.44
C LEU A 284 -9.42 11.00 -27.04
N GLY A 285 -9.76 10.79 -28.31
CA GLY A 285 -9.53 9.52 -28.99
C GLY A 285 -8.04 9.18 -29.04
N GLN A 286 -7.20 10.15 -29.37
CA GLN A 286 -5.75 9.98 -29.36
C GLN A 286 -5.22 9.70 -27.95
N MET A 287 -5.68 10.42 -26.91
CA MET A 287 -5.22 10.16 -25.54
C MET A 287 -5.56 8.73 -25.07
N LEU A 288 -6.77 8.24 -25.39
CA LEU A 288 -7.18 6.86 -25.06
C LEU A 288 -6.37 5.82 -25.85
N GLN A 289 -6.06 6.08 -27.12
CA GLN A 289 -5.20 5.21 -27.92
C GLN A 289 -3.77 5.16 -27.38
N ASP A 290 -3.23 6.30 -26.97
CA ASP A 290 -1.88 6.40 -26.40
C ASP A 290 -1.79 5.66 -25.07
N LEU A 291 -2.79 5.84 -24.19
CA LEU A 291 -2.92 5.10 -22.94
C LEU A 291 -2.99 3.59 -23.20
N ALA A 292 -3.90 3.14 -24.09
CA ALA A 292 -4.03 1.73 -24.44
C ALA A 292 -2.72 1.13 -25.00
N ALA A 293 -1.99 1.89 -25.83
CA ALA A 293 -0.72 1.45 -26.37
C ALA A 293 0.41 1.43 -25.33
N SER A 294 0.36 2.28 -24.31
CA SER A 294 1.30 2.27 -23.19
C SER A 294 1.03 1.08 -22.27
N ASP A 295 -0.23 0.86 -21.88
CA ASP A 295 -0.63 -0.24 -20.99
C ASP A 295 -0.40 -1.60 -21.62
N GLU A 296 -0.66 -1.75 -22.93
CA GLU A 296 -0.35 -2.97 -23.66
C GLU A 296 1.15 -3.27 -23.64
N ARG A 297 2.00 -2.27 -23.87
CA ARG A 297 3.46 -2.44 -23.79
C ARG A 297 3.92 -2.75 -22.38
N PHE A 298 3.28 -2.15 -21.38
CA PHE A 298 3.61 -2.40 -19.99
C PHE A 298 3.21 -3.81 -19.56
N ALA A 299 1.99 -4.24 -19.87
CA ALA A 299 1.51 -5.60 -19.61
C ALA A 299 2.41 -6.65 -20.27
N GLN A 300 2.77 -6.49 -21.55
CA GLN A 300 3.69 -7.39 -22.25
C GLN A 300 5.08 -7.43 -21.60
N LEU A 301 5.58 -6.30 -21.10
CA LEU A 301 6.84 -6.26 -20.36
C LEU A 301 6.72 -7.06 -19.06
N LEU A 302 5.67 -6.83 -18.27
CA LEU A 302 5.42 -7.51 -17.00
C LEU A 302 5.25 -9.03 -17.17
N GLU A 303 4.54 -9.48 -18.20
CA GLU A 303 4.38 -10.89 -18.57
C GLU A 303 5.72 -11.59 -18.83
N SER A 304 6.72 -10.85 -19.34
CA SER A 304 8.03 -11.40 -19.69
C SER A 304 9.01 -11.53 -18.51
N LEU A 305 8.66 -10.99 -17.34
CA LEU A 305 9.59 -10.86 -16.22
C LEU A 305 9.80 -12.18 -15.48
N THR A 306 11.06 -12.46 -15.15
CA THR A 306 11.40 -13.52 -14.20
C THR A 306 11.09 -13.09 -12.76
N PRO A 307 10.95 -14.04 -11.80
CA PRO A 307 10.76 -13.70 -10.39
C PRO A 307 11.84 -12.76 -9.82
N GLN A 308 13.09 -12.86 -10.29
CA GLN A 308 14.17 -11.97 -9.85
C GLN A 308 14.04 -10.56 -10.47
N GLN A 309 13.49 -10.45 -11.68
CA GLN A 309 13.27 -9.16 -12.34
C GLN A 309 12.17 -8.35 -11.66
N TRP A 310 11.12 -9.00 -11.16
CA TRP A 310 10.08 -8.39 -10.33
C TRP A 310 10.62 -7.72 -9.06
N GLN A 311 11.77 -8.18 -8.57
CA GLN A 311 12.40 -7.67 -7.35
C GLN A 311 13.51 -6.63 -7.63
N ARG A 312 13.66 -6.19 -8.88
CA ARG A 312 14.65 -5.14 -9.19
C ARG A 312 14.20 -3.80 -8.64
N THR A 313 15.19 -3.01 -8.24
CA THR A 313 14.96 -1.77 -7.50
C THR A 313 15.56 -0.55 -8.19
N GLY A 314 15.07 0.61 -7.78
CA GLY A 314 15.67 1.91 -8.04
C GLY A 314 15.28 2.93 -6.99
N VAL A 315 15.67 4.19 -7.19
CA VAL A 315 15.49 5.24 -6.18
C VAL A 315 14.82 6.47 -6.75
N ARG A 316 13.76 6.95 -6.11
CA ARG A 316 13.18 8.27 -6.37
C ARG A 316 13.77 9.29 -5.43
N LYS A 317 14.47 10.28 -5.98
CA LYS A 317 15.03 11.38 -5.18
C LYS A 317 14.01 12.46 -4.88
N SER A 318 13.94 12.86 -3.62
CA SER A 318 13.02 13.88 -3.13
C SER A 318 13.69 14.77 -2.09
N ALA A 319 13.24 16.03 -2.01
CA ALA A 319 13.73 16.99 -1.00
C ALA A 319 13.55 16.46 0.42
N ASP A 320 12.51 15.66 0.62
CA ASP A 320 12.14 15.07 1.89
C ASP A 320 12.81 13.69 2.14
N GLY A 321 13.76 13.28 1.28
CA GLY A 321 14.47 12.01 1.38
C GLY A 321 14.20 11.05 0.21
N ASP A 322 15.19 10.22 -0.08
CA ASP A 322 15.15 9.24 -1.16
C ASP A 322 14.21 8.08 -0.80
N ALA A 323 13.42 7.61 -1.77
CA ALA A 323 12.52 6.47 -1.63
C ALA A 323 12.96 5.33 -2.56
N GLU A 324 13.12 4.12 -2.02
CA GLU A 324 13.34 2.91 -2.82
C GLU A 324 12.03 2.55 -3.54
N LEU A 325 12.16 2.12 -4.79
CA LEU A 325 11.08 1.61 -5.64
C LEU A 325 11.45 0.20 -6.07
N VAL A 326 10.45 -0.69 -6.12
CA VAL A 326 10.57 -2.06 -6.63
C VAL A 326 9.69 -2.18 -7.87
N VAL A 327 10.08 -3.03 -8.83
CA VAL A 327 9.26 -3.29 -10.04
C VAL A 327 7.85 -3.77 -9.67
N ASP A 328 7.73 -4.72 -8.74
CA ASP A 328 6.44 -5.23 -8.26
C ASP A 328 5.54 -4.12 -7.71
N ASP A 329 6.06 -3.32 -6.76
CA ASP A 329 5.32 -2.18 -6.20
C ASP A 329 4.94 -1.14 -7.26
N THR A 330 5.81 -0.93 -8.25
CA THR A 330 5.55 0.02 -9.34
C THR A 330 4.39 -0.46 -10.22
N ALA A 331 4.28 -1.76 -10.48
CA ALA A 331 3.17 -2.34 -11.23
C ALA A 331 1.85 -2.26 -10.46
N VAL A 332 1.86 -2.63 -9.17
CA VAL A 332 0.68 -2.48 -8.30
C VAL A 332 0.21 -1.03 -8.27
N HIS A 333 1.15 -0.10 -8.10
CA HIS A 333 0.84 1.31 -8.02
C HIS A 333 0.24 1.86 -9.33
N ALA A 334 0.71 1.39 -10.49
CA ALA A 334 0.14 1.78 -11.77
C ALA A 334 -1.34 1.38 -11.91
N VAL A 335 -1.65 0.12 -11.59
CA VAL A 335 -3.01 -0.42 -11.67
C VAL A 335 -3.96 0.30 -10.71
N ASP A 336 -3.52 0.53 -9.47
CA ASP A 336 -4.34 1.24 -8.49
C ASP A 336 -4.58 2.69 -8.82
N HIS A 337 -3.57 3.36 -9.36
CA HIS A 337 -3.68 4.73 -9.81
C HIS A 337 -4.73 4.87 -10.93
N GLU A 338 -4.75 3.92 -11.87
CA GLU A 338 -5.82 3.86 -12.87
C GLU A 338 -7.19 3.59 -12.28
N ARG A 339 -7.33 2.60 -11.38
CA ARG A 339 -8.60 2.31 -10.69
C ARG A 339 -9.17 3.55 -10.00
N GLU A 340 -8.33 4.30 -9.29
CA GLU A 340 -8.71 5.50 -8.56
C GLU A 340 -9.28 6.57 -9.49
N HIS A 341 -8.56 6.93 -10.56
CA HIS A 341 -9.03 7.94 -11.50
C HIS A 341 -10.17 7.46 -12.39
N ILE A 342 -10.28 6.15 -12.68
CA ILE A 342 -11.47 5.59 -13.33
C ILE A 342 -12.69 5.76 -12.41
N ALA A 343 -12.54 5.51 -11.11
CA ALA A 343 -13.62 5.73 -10.14
C ALA A 343 -14.00 7.21 -10.03
N GLU A 344 -13.02 8.11 -10.12
CA GLU A 344 -13.24 9.56 -10.17
C GLU A 344 -14.04 9.98 -11.42
N ILE A 345 -13.64 9.49 -12.60
CA ILE A 345 -14.38 9.72 -13.86
C ILE A 345 -15.82 9.22 -13.73
N LYS A 346 -16.04 8.03 -13.17
CA LYS A 346 -17.40 7.51 -12.91
C LYS A 346 -18.21 8.43 -12.01
N LYS A 347 -17.62 9.07 -11.00
CA LYS A 347 -18.33 10.04 -10.15
C LYS A 347 -18.74 11.28 -10.96
N LEU A 348 -17.84 11.81 -11.79
CA LEU A 348 -18.11 13.00 -12.62
C LEU A 348 -19.20 12.77 -13.67
N LEU A 349 -19.33 11.55 -14.18
CA LEU A 349 -20.41 11.18 -15.12
C LEU A 349 -21.79 11.07 -14.45
N ASN A 350 -21.82 10.82 -13.14
CA ASN A 350 -23.06 10.68 -12.37
C ASN A 350 -23.47 11.98 -11.64
N ALA A 351 -22.73 13.08 -11.84
CA ALA A 351 -22.92 14.39 -11.23
C ALA A 351 -23.53 15.41 -12.20
#